data_AF-A0A699YEV4-F1
#
_entry.id   AF-A0A699YEV4-F1
#
_cell.length_a   1.000
_cell.length_b   1.000
_cell.length_c   1.000
_cell.angle_alpha   90.00
_cell.angle_beta   90.00
_cell.angle_gamma   90.00
#
_symmetry.space_group_name_H-M   'P 1'
#
loop_
_entity.id
_entity.type
_entity.pdbx_description
1 polymer ?
#
loop_
_entity_poly.entity_id
_entity_poly.type
_entity_poly.pdbx_seq_one_letter_code
_entity_poly.pdbx_strand_id
1 'polypeptide(L)'
;VVDFGNGTRKVVLPGGATTITFAKGDVKHQLPWGTTQYYYKEVDTWHTTHAGGVEVFHFPTGQREAHHPSGMKEILFADGAARRVTPDGLEQDVPATLLSGDVQQPAPVVQAGW
;
A
#
# COMPACT_ATOMS: atom_id res chain seq x y z
N VAL A 1 20.22 14.06 0.15
CA VAL A 1 19.06 14.38 -0.72
C VAL A 1 19.55 14.54 -2.14
N VAL A 2 18.76 14.18 -3.15
CA VAL A 2 19.03 14.37 -4.57
C VAL A 2 17.80 15.00 -5.22
N ASP A 3 17.97 16.14 -5.87
CA ASP A 3 16.92 16.82 -6.64
C ASP A 3 17.22 16.66 -8.14
N PHE A 4 16.23 16.21 -8.91
CA PHE A 4 16.35 15.96 -10.34
C PHE A 4 15.72 17.10 -11.14
N GLY A 5 16.25 17.38 -12.34
CA GLY A 5 15.74 18.46 -13.21
C GLY A 5 14.28 18.30 -13.66
N ASN A 6 13.69 17.12 -13.51
CA ASN A 6 12.27 16.87 -13.79
C ASN A 6 11.34 17.17 -12.61
N GLY A 7 11.84 17.71 -11.50
CA GLY A 7 11.06 18.02 -10.29
C GLY A 7 10.90 16.84 -9.31
N THR A 8 11.55 15.70 -9.56
CA THR A 8 11.60 14.59 -8.60
C THR A 8 12.63 14.89 -7.52
N ARG A 9 12.31 14.55 -6.27
CA ARG A 9 13.25 14.58 -5.13
C ARG A 9 13.40 13.17 -4.56
N LYS A 10 14.64 12.77 -4.24
CA LYS A 10 14.97 11.52 -3.56
C LYS A 10 15.73 11.79 -2.26
N VAL A 11 15.23 11.23 -1.16
CA VAL A 11 15.84 11.25 0.16
C VAL A 11 16.20 9.81 0.53
N VAL A 12 17.45 9.59 0.96
CA VAL A 12 17.89 8.30 1.53
C VAL A 12 18.07 8.53 3.03
N LEU A 13 17.37 7.74 3.84
CA LEU A 13 17.37 7.84 5.29
C LEU A 13 18.46 6.97 5.92
N PRO A 14 18.93 7.31 7.14
CA PRO A 14 19.72 6.39 7.94
C PRO A 14 18.99 5.04 8.09
N GLY A 15 19.67 3.94 7.79
CA GLY A 15 19.06 2.60 7.78
C GLY A 15 18.62 2.09 6.39
N GLY A 16 18.83 2.87 5.33
CA GLY A 16 18.70 2.40 3.94
C GLY A 16 17.30 2.57 3.33
N ALA A 17 16.32 3.04 4.09
CA ALA A 17 15.03 3.45 3.53
C ALA A 17 15.20 4.64 2.57
N THR A 18 14.37 4.71 1.55
CA THR A 18 14.37 5.80 0.57
C THR A 18 12.97 6.34 0.38
N THR A 19 12.83 7.67 0.37
CA THR A 19 11.62 8.39 -0.02
C THR A 19 11.85 9.11 -1.34
N ILE A 20 10.95 8.93 -2.30
CA ILE A 20 10.97 9.58 -3.60
C ILE A 20 9.67 10.37 -3.74
N THR A 21 9.77 11.67 -3.89
CA THR A 21 8.63 12.55 -4.19
C THR A 21 8.69 12.92 -5.66
N PHE A 22 7.69 12.51 -6.44
CA PHE A 22 7.63 12.81 -7.86
C PHE A 22 7.05 14.20 -8.10
N ALA A 23 7.32 14.78 -9.27
CA ALA A 23 6.87 16.13 -9.61
C ALA A 23 5.34 16.30 -9.59
N LYS A 24 4.58 15.24 -9.90
CA LYS A 24 3.12 15.22 -9.81
C LYS A 24 2.60 15.12 -8.37
N GLY A 25 3.50 14.93 -7.40
CA GLY A 25 3.21 14.83 -5.97
C GLY A 25 2.95 13.42 -5.46
N ASP A 26 3.02 12.41 -6.32
CA ASP A 26 3.10 11.01 -5.89
C ASP A 26 4.32 10.79 -4.99
N VAL A 27 4.24 9.81 -4.10
CA VAL A 27 5.33 9.46 -3.18
C VAL A 27 5.61 7.98 -3.26
N LYS A 28 6.88 7.59 -3.30
CA LYS A 28 7.31 6.20 -3.19
C LYS A 28 8.28 6.03 -2.03
N HIS A 29 7.97 5.13 -1.11
CA HIS A 29 8.90 4.62 -0.11
C HIS A 29 9.45 3.28 -0.54
N GLN A 30 10.76 3.14 -0.48
CA GLN A 30 11.44 1.85 -0.54
C GLN A 30 11.98 1.57 0.85
N LEU A 31 11.42 0.57 1.51
CA LEU A 31 11.81 0.20 2.86
C LEU A 31 12.91 -0.87 2.82
N PRO A 32 13.72 -0.98 3.88
CA PRO A 32 14.59 -2.13 4.07
C PRO A 32 13.78 -3.43 3.99
N TRP A 33 14.43 -4.52 3.60
CA TRP A 33 13.82 -5.85 3.51
C TRP A 33 12.79 -6.03 2.38
N GLY A 34 12.71 -5.09 1.43
CA GLY A 34 12.03 -5.29 0.14
C GLY A 34 10.58 -4.81 0.06
N THR A 35 10.02 -4.24 1.13
CA THR A 35 8.68 -3.63 1.06
C THR A 35 8.74 -2.30 0.33
N THR A 36 7.80 -2.06 -0.59
CA THR A 36 7.64 -0.78 -1.29
C THR A 36 6.25 -0.23 -1.01
N GLN A 37 6.15 1.07 -0.76
CA GLN A 37 4.87 1.76 -0.59
C GLN A 37 4.80 2.88 -1.63
N TYR A 38 3.70 2.98 -2.36
CA TYR A 38 3.47 4.02 -3.35
C TYR A 38 2.16 4.73 -3.01
N TYR A 39 2.23 6.06 -2.92
CA TYR A 39 1.08 6.93 -2.75
C TYR A 39 0.77 7.61 -4.07
N TYR A 40 -0.42 7.34 -4.59
CA TYR A 40 -0.96 7.98 -5.78
C TYR A 40 -1.72 9.24 -5.36
N LYS A 41 -1.17 10.42 -5.65
CA LYS A 41 -1.74 11.69 -5.18
C LYS A 41 -3.10 11.99 -5.83
N GLU A 42 -3.26 11.63 -7.09
CA GLU A 42 -4.47 11.95 -7.87
C GLU A 42 -5.73 11.27 -7.31
N VAL A 43 -5.59 10.07 -6.75
CA VAL A 43 -6.69 9.23 -6.26
C VAL A 43 -6.62 8.96 -4.75
N ASP A 44 -5.72 9.66 -4.05
CA ASP A 44 -5.51 9.55 -2.59
C ASP A 44 -5.43 8.09 -2.11
N THR A 45 -4.60 7.29 -2.77
CA THR A 45 -4.53 5.83 -2.53
C THR A 45 -3.10 5.41 -2.23
N TRP A 46 -2.93 4.61 -1.18
CA TRP A 46 -1.68 3.88 -0.94
C TRP A 46 -1.74 2.51 -1.59
N HIS A 47 -0.61 2.07 -2.12
CA HIS A 47 -0.36 0.73 -2.60
C HIS A 47 0.96 0.24 -2.01
N THR A 48 0.89 -0.82 -1.20
CA THR A 48 2.04 -1.45 -0.56
C THR A 48 2.31 -2.80 -1.18
N THR A 49 3.50 -3.01 -1.72
CA THR A 49 3.97 -4.34 -2.14
C THR A 49 4.91 -4.87 -1.07
N HIS A 50 4.50 -5.93 -0.36
CA HIS A 50 5.34 -6.59 0.64
C HIS A 50 6.39 -7.50 -0.02
N ALA A 51 7.45 -7.83 0.72
CA ALA A 51 8.53 -8.69 0.24
C ALA A 51 8.06 -10.09 -0.21
N GLY A 52 6.97 -10.58 0.38
CA GLY A 52 6.32 -11.85 0.00
C GLY A 52 5.42 -11.77 -1.25
N GLY A 53 5.31 -10.59 -1.87
CA GLY A 53 4.51 -10.37 -3.07
C GLY A 53 3.03 -10.03 -2.83
N VAL A 54 2.58 -9.96 -1.56
CA VAL A 54 1.23 -9.45 -1.25
C VAL A 54 1.18 -7.95 -1.53
N GLU A 55 0.18 -7.54 -2.31
CA GLU A 55 -0.10 -6.14 -2.64
C GLU A 55 -1.30 -5.66 -1.82
N VAL A 56 -1.16 -4.56 -1.09
CA VAL A 56 -2.21 -3.98 -0.25
C VAL A 56 -2.57 -2.59 -0.73
N PHE A 57 -3.84 -2.35 -1.04
CA PHE A 57 -4.39 -1.06 -1.41
C PHE A 57 -5.15 -0.45 -0.25
N HIS A 58 -4.90 0.82 0.06
CA HIS A 58 -5.67 1.61 1.02
C HIS A 58 -6.33 2.76 0.29
N PHE A 59 -7.66 2.70 0.18
CA PHE A 59 -8.47 3.67 -0.54
C PHE A 59 -8.92 4.81 0.38
N PRO A 60 -9.20 6.00 -0.17
CA PRO A 60 -9.66 7.16 0.61
C PRO A 60 -11.04 6.92 1.23
N THR A 61 -11.80 5.97 0.71
CA THR A 61 -13.09 5.53 1.26
C THR A 61 -12.94 4.82 2.61
N GLY A 62 -11.72 4.42 3.01
CA GLY A 62 -11.46 3.56 4.17
C GLY A 62 -11.46 2.07 3.84
N GLN A 63 -11.82 1.70 2.60
CA GLN A 63 -11.68 0.33 2.12
C GLN A 63 -10.20 -0.05 1.99
N ARG A 64 -9.89 -1.31 2.30
CA ARG A 64 -8.58 -1.92 2.11
C ARG A 64 -8.71 -3.22 1.36
N GLU A 65 -7.74 -3.50 0.48
CA GLU A 65 -7.69 -4.76 -0.26
C GLU A 65 -6.29 -5.35 -0.20
N ALA A 66 -6.17 -6.66 0.08
CA ALA A 66 -4.94 -7.40 -0.12
C ALA A 66 -5.10 -8.36 -1.30
N HIS A 67 -4.17 -8.32 -2.25
CA HIS A 67 -4.10 -9.19 -3.42
C HIS A 67 -2.90 -10.11 -3.22
N HIS A 68 -3.18 -11.40 -3.11
CA HIS A 68 -2.18 -12.42 -2.83
C HIS A 68 -1.60 -13.00 -4.12
N PRO A 69 -0.32 -13.44 -4.14
CA PRO A 69 0.29 -14.09 -5.30
C PRO A 69 -0.47 -15.33 -5.81
N SER A 70 -1.26 -15.97 -4.94
CA SER A 70 -2.12 -17.10 -5.30
C SER A 70 -3.33 -16.71 -6.16
N GLY A 71 -3.61 -15.41 -6.32
CA GLY A 71 -4.82 -14.88 -6.95
C GLY A 71 -5.98 -14.65 -5.97
N MET A 72 -5.84 -15.06 -4.70
CA MET A 72 -6.82 -14.78 -3.66
C MET A 72 -6.81 -13.29 -3.29
N LYS A 73 -7.97 -12.71 -3.03
CA LYS A 73 -8.12 -11.33 -2.57
C LYS A 73 -8.88 -11.28 -1.26
N GLU A 74 -8.52 -10.31 -0.44
CA GLU A 74 -9.20 -9.99 0.81
C GLU A 74 -9.63 -8.54 0.76
N ILE A 75 -10.88 -8.26 1.11
CA ILE A 75 -11.45 -6.92 1.10
C ILE A 75 -11.95 -6.63 2.50
N LEU A 76 -11.54 -5.50 3.06
CA LEU A 76 -12.03 -4.95 4.32
C LEU A 76 -12.66 -3.59 4.04
N PHE A 77 -13.98 -3.54 4.12
CA PHE A 77 -14.75 -2.34 3.86
C PHE A 77 -14.68 -1.36 5.03
N ALA A 78 -15.02 -0.10 4.75
CA ALA A 78 -14.94 0.98 5.73
C ALA A 78 -15.89 0.80 6.93
N ASP A 79 -17.00 0.09 6.73
CA ASP A 79 -17.97 -0.26 7.78
C ASP A 79 -17.54 -1.49 8.60
N GLY A 80 -16.39 -2.10 8.28
CA GLY A 80 -15.86 -3.28 8.93
C GLY A 80 -16.36 -4.61 8.35
N ALA A 81 -17.24 -4.59 7.34
CA ALA A 81 -17.57 -5.80 6.59
C ALA A 81 -16.32 -6.35 5.89
N ALA A 82 -16.24 -7.66 5.73
CA ALA A 82 -15.09 -8.32 5.16
C ALA A 82 -15.48 -9.42 4.18
N ARG A 83 -14.68 -9.55 3.12
CA ARG A 83 -14.91 -10.51 2.04
C ARG A 83 -13.60 -11.15 1.59
N ARG A 84 -13.68 -12.42 1.18
CA ARG A 84 -12.64 -13.12 0.44
C ARG A 84 -13.12 -13.40 -0.97
N VAL A 85 -12.23 -13.23 -1.92
CA VAL A 85 -12.43 -13.59 -3.33
C VAL A 85 -11.38 -14.61 -3.70
N THR A 86 -11.81 -15.80 -4.09
CA THR A 86 -10.89 -16.86 -4.53
C THR A 86 -10.41 -16.62 -5.97
N PRO A 87 -9.35 -17.31 -6.42
CA PRO A 87 -8.82 -17.10 -7.78
C PRO A 87 -9.81 -17.39 -8.91
N ASP A 88 -10.80 -18.25 -8.69
CA ASP A 88 -11.92 -18.54 -9.61
C ASP A 88 -13.08 -17.53 -9.52
N GLY A 89 -12.95 -16.52 -8.66
CA GLY A 89 -13.91 -15.41 -8.53
C GLY A 89 -15.04 -15.66 -7.55
N LEU A 90 -15.03 -16.75 -6.77
CA LEU A 90 -16.04 -16.95 -5.73
C LEU A 90 -15.85 -15.93 -4.61
N GLU A 91 -16.91 -15.21 -4.31
CA GLU A 91 -16.97 -14.24 -3.23
C GLU A 91 -17.60 -14.84 -1.98
N GLN A 92 -16.95 -14.66 -0.84
CA GLN A 92 -17.45 -15.12 0.46
C GLN A 92 -17.30 -14.01 1.50
N ASP A 93 -18.42 -13.60 2.10
CA ASP A 93 -18.38 -12.75 3.28
C ASP A 93 -17.84 -13.53 4.48
N VAL A 94 -16.89 -12.94 5.20
CA VAL A 94 -16.20 -13.55 6.33
C VAL A 94 -16.09 -12.55 7.49
N PRO A 95 -15.97 -13.00 8.74
CA PRO A 95 -15.56 -12.11 9.82
C PRO A 95 -14.22 -11.46 9.51
N ALA A 96 -14.07 -10.16 9.80
CA ALA A 96 -12.81 -9.43 9.57
C ALA A 96 -11.61 -10.08 10.29
N THR A 97 -11.84 -10.73 11.43
CA THR A 97 -10.82 -11.48 12.19
C THR A 97 -10.22 -12.67 11.41
N LEU A 98 -10.86 -13.11 10.33
CA LEU A 98 -10.31 -14.16 9.48
C LEU A 98 -9.38 -13.61 8.39
N LEU A 99 -9.40 -12.30 8.09
CA LEU A 99 -8.53 -11.72 7.08
C LEU A 99 -7.05 -11.74 7.51
N SER A 100 -6.13 -11.75 6.55
CA SER A 100 -4.70 -11.70 6.85
C SER A 100 -4.29 -10.42 7.59
N GLY A 101 -3.15 -10.48 8.27
CA GLY A 101 -2.56 -9.32 8.92
C GLY A 101 -2.25 -8.18 7.95
N ASP A 102 -1.96 -8.47 6.68
CA ASP A 102 -1.56 -7.48 5.68
C ASP A 102 -2.69 -6.47 5.38
N VAL A 103 -3.91 -6.94 5.11
CA VAL A 103 -5.07 -6.05 4.86
C VAL A 103 -5.54 -5.32 6.12
N GLN A 104 -5.21 -5.83 7.30
CA GLN A 104 -5.52 -5.21 8.59
C GLN A 104 -4.57 -4.05 8.94
N GLN A 105 -3.43 -3.91 8.25
CA GLN A 105 -2.51 -2.80 8.49
C GLN A 105 -3.17 -1.45 8.11
N PRO A 106 -2.91 -0.38 8.87
CA PRO A 106 -3.33 0.96 8.48
C PRO A 106 -2.55 1.42 7.23
N ALA A 107 -3.07 2.44 6.56
CA ALA A 107 -2.35 3.07 5.46
C ALA A 107 -1.00 3.63 5.96
N PRO A 108 0.07 3.57 5.13
CA PRO A 108 1.29 4.28 5.42
C PRO A 108 1.05 5.79 5.61
N VAL A 109 1.96 6.45 6.31
CA VAL A 109 1.89 7.89 6.54
C VAL A 109 2.86 8.60 5.60
N VAL A 110 2.40 9.67 4.95
CA VAL A 110 3.31 10.61 4.31
C VAL A 110 4.00 11.39 5.44
N GLN A 111 5.26 11.09 5.73
CA GLN A 111 6.02 11.89 6.68
C GLN A 111 6.25 13.28 6.09
N ALA A 112 5.64 14.30 6.69
CA ALA A 112 5.90 15.68 6.34
C ALA A 112 7.25 16.12 6.93
N GLY A 113 8.18 16.52 6.06
CA GLY A 113 9.41 17.20 6.46
C GLY A 113 10.67 16.34 6.41
N TRP A 114 11.27 16.25 5.21
CA TRP A 114 12.72 16.08 5.00
C TRP A 114 13.14 16.84 3.73
#